data_AF-A0A2N2D2X5-F1
#
_entry.id   AF-A0A2N2D2X5-F1
#
_cell.length_a   1.000
_cell.length_b   1.000
_cell.length_c   1.000
_cell.angle_alpha   90.00
_cell.angle_beta   90.00
_cell.angle_gamma   90.00
#
_symmetry.space_group_name_H-M   'P 1'
#
loop_
_entity.id
_entity.type
_entity.pdbx_description
1 polymer ?
#
loop_
_entity_poly.entity_id
_entity_poly.type
_entity_poly.pdbx_seq_one_letter_code
_entity_poly.pdbx_strand_id
1 'polypeptide(L)' 'MWSISDKGEREFTGGKEDWAVVAHIAENCSGFKPDDEDEMVADEAVSCYNCRYRRWTRKSFACCIKKM' A
#
# COMPACT_ATOMS: atom_id res chain seq x y z
N MET A 1 0.64 9.80 3.82
CA MET A 1 -0.14 10.71 2.94
C MET A 1 -0.25 10.11 1.55
N TRP A 2 -1.25 10.47 0.76
CA TRP A 2 -1.44 9.99 -0.62
C TRP A 2 -1.29 11.13 -1.61
N SER A 3 -0.57 10.91 -2.70
CA SER A 3 -0.45 11.81 -3.85
C SER A 3 -0.95 11.13 -5.11
N ILE A 4 -1.28 11.93 -6.13
CA ILE A 4 -1.60 11.41 -7.46
C ILE A 4 -0.34 11.55 -8.32
N SER A 5 0.14 10.44 -8.89
CA SER A 5 1.26 10.44 -9.83
C SER A 5 0.83 11.04 -11.18
N ASP A 6 1.78 11.36 -12.06
CA ASP A 6 1.49 11.84 -13.43
C ASP A 6 0.64 10.86 -14.25
N LYS A 7 0.58 9.58 -13.83
CA LYS A 7 -0.25 8.53 -14.43
C LYS A 7 -1.66 8.43 -13.83
N GLY A 8 -2.00 9.31 -12.88
CA GLY A 8 -3.28 9.28 -12.16
C GLY A 8 -3.35 8.23 -11.06
N GLU A 9 -2.23 7.61 -10.67
CA GLU A 9 -2.20 6.56 -9.66
C GLU A 9 -2.06 7.15 -8.26
N ARG A 10 -2.71 6.54 -7.26
CA ARG A 10 -2.64 7.00 -5.88
C ARG A 10 -1.36 6.44 -5.23
N GLU A 11 -0.30 7.23 -5.16
CA GLU A 11 1.00 6.88 -4.60
C GLU A 11 1.09 7.27 -3.12
N PHE A 12 1.61 6.38 -2.29
CA PHE A 12 1.90 6.66 -0.89
C PHE A 12 3.17 7.50 -0.77
N THR A 13 3.12 8.58 0.01
CA THR A 13 4.23 9.54 0.10
C THR A 13 5.20 9.28 1.26
N GLY A 14 4.90 8.32 2.15
CA GLY A 14 5.72 8.02 3.32
C GLY A 14 6.95 7.17 3.04
N GLY A 15 7.13 6.70 1.80
CA GLY A 15 8.28 5.88 1.43
C GLY A 15 8.05 4.38 1.66
N LYS A 16 9.13 3.61 1.77
CA LYS A 16 9.10 2.14 1.92
C LYS A 16 9.28 1.66 3.37
N GLU A 17 9.57 2.56 4.29
CA GLU A 17 9.90 2.23 5.69
C GLU A 17 8.88 2.81 6.69
N ASP A 18 7.77 3.34 6.19
CA ASP A 18 6.69 3.94 6.99
C ASP A 18 5.71 2.86 7.47
N TRP A 19 6.24 1.78 8.05
CA TRP A 19 5.56 0.53 8.39
C TRP A 19 4.28 0.75 9.21
N ALA A 20 4.40 1.47 10.32
CA ALA A 20 3.28 1.73 11.22
C ALA A 20 2.15 2.53 10.54
N VAL A 21 2.50 3.48 9.67
CA VAL A 21 1.52 4.33 8.98
C VAL A 21 0.73 3.50 7.97
N VAL A 22 1.40 2.63 7.21
CA VAL A 22 0.72 1.82 6.19
C VAL A 22 -0.08 0.66 6.77
N ALA A 23 0.32 0.14 7.95
CA ALA A 23 -0.48 -0.79 8.74
C ALA A 23 -1.79 -0.12 9.16
N HIS A 24 -1.71 1.06 9.80
CA HIS A 24 -2.89 1.81 10.21
C HIS A 24 -3.84 2.16 9.05
N ILE A 25 -3.28 2.51 7.88
CA ILE A 25 -4.09 2.76 6.68
C ILE A 25 -4.79 1.48 6.21
N ALA A 26 -4.11 0.33 6.23
CA ALA A 26 -4.67 -0.94 5.79
C ALA A 26 -5.78 -1.45 6.72
N GLU A 27 -5.61 -1.31 8.04
CA GLU A 27 -6.62 -1.64 9.06
C GLU A 27 -7.95 -0.92 8.82
N ASN A 28 -7.88 0.30 8.26
CA ASN A 28 -9.05 1.13 7.94
C ASN A 28 -9.46 1.06 6.46
N CYS A 29 -8.86 0.17 5.68
CA CYS A 29 -9.10 0.06 4.25
C CYS A 29 -10.08 -1.07 3.93
N SER A 30 -11.32 -0.72 3.56
CA SER A 30 -12.34 -1.69 3.13
C SER A 30 -11.97 -2.50 1.89
N GLY A 31 -10.97 -2.04 1.13
CA GLY A 31 -10.44 -2.71 -0.05
C GLY A 31 -9.13 -3.45 0.16
N PHE A 32 -8.65 -3.55 1.40
CA PHE A 32 -7.47 -4.34 1.71
C PHE A 32 -7.69 -5.80 1.31
N LYS A 33 -6.69 -6.39 0.67
CA LYS A 33 -6.68 -7.81 0.38
C LYS A 33 -5.24 -8.31 0.49
N PRO A 34 -4.95 -9.28 1.36
CA PRO A 34 -3.60 -9.79 1.52
C PRO A 34 -3.04 -10.28 0.18
N ASP A 35 -1.75 -10.03 -0.03
CA ASP A 35 -0.98 -10.61 -1.12
C ASP A 35 -0.68 -12.09 -0.84
N ASP A 36 0.03 -12.74 -1.76
CA ASP A 36 0.61 -14.06 -1.51
C ASP A 36 1.57 -14.01 -0.32
N GLU A 37 1.61 -15.06 0.51
CA GLU A 37 2.45 -15.09 1.72
C GLU A 37 3.94 -14.92 1.39
N ASP A 38 4.39 -15.45 0.26
CA ASP A 38 5.79 -15.33 -0.19
C ASP A 38 6.15 -13.91 -0.68
N GLU A 39 5.14 -13.06 -0.94
CA GLU A 39 5.30 -11.67 -1.40
C GLU A 39 5.08 -10.64 -0.28
N MET A 40 4.69 -11.08 0.92
CA MET A 40 4.54 -10.22 2.09
C MET A 40 5.90 -9.77 2.62
N VAL A 41 6.05 -8.48 2.90
CA VAL A 41 7.31 -7.86 3.34
C VAL A 41 7.22 -7.17 4.70
N ALA A 42 6.01 -6.94 5.21
CA ALA A 42 5.78 -6.35 6.52
C ALA A 42 5.44 -7.44 7.54
N ASP A 43 5.90 -7.27 8.78
CA ASP A 43 5.59 -8.18 9.88
C ASP A 43 4.10 -8.13 10.25
N GLU A 44 3.46 -6.97 10.07
CA GLU A 44 2.02 -6.83 10.26
C GLU A 44 1.24 -7.50 9.12
N ALA A 45 0.43 -8.52 9.45
CA ALA A 45 -0.42 -9.22 8.49
C ALA A 45 -1.36 -8.28 7.71
N VAL A 46 -1.82 -7.19 8.35
CA VAL A 46 -2.65 -6.15 7.73
C VAL A 46 -1.81 -4.89 7.52
N SER A 47 -1.21 -4.77 6.34
CA SER A 47 -0.39 -3.63 5.93
C SER A 47 -0.55 -3.35 4.45
N CYS A 48 -0.53 -2.07 4.02
CA CYS A 48 -0.60 -1.76 2.59
C CYS A 48 0.62 -2.31 1.83
N TYR A 49 1.73 -2.59 2.52
CA TYR A 49 2.88 -3.28 1.94
C TYR A 49 2.60 -4.76 1.61
N ASN A 50 1.70 -5.40 2.36
CA ASN A 50 1.24 -6.78 2.18
C ASN A 50 -0.09 -6.86 1.41
N CYS A 51 -0.49 -5.79 0.71
CA CYS A 51 -1.73 -5.77 -0.05
C CYS A 51 -1.47 -6.10 -1.53
N ARG A 52 -2.23 -7.05 -2.10
CA ARG A 52 -2.11 -7.44 -3.53
C ARG A 52 -2.34 -6.32 -4.54
N TYR A 53 -2.95 -5.21 -4.10
CA TYR A 53 -3.20 -4.03 -4.94
C TYR A 53 -2.04 -3.03 -4.90
N ARG A 54 -0.97 -3.32 -4.16
CA ARG A 54 0.25 -2.53 -4.13
C ARG A 54 1.03 -2.72 -5.43
N ARG A 55 1.50 -1.62 -6.02
CA ARG A 55 2.57 -1.63 -7.03
C ARG A 55 3.76 -0.84 -6.52
N TRP A 56 4.88 -1.52 -6.29
CA TRP A 56 6.11 -0.84 -5.89
C TRP A 56 6.53 0.21 -6.92
N THR A 57 6.87 1.38 -6.43
CA THR A 57 7.52 2.42 -7.21
C THR A 57 8.95 2.59 -6.72
N ARG A 58 9.69 3.51 -7.35
CA ARG A 58 11.07 3.78 -6.93
C ARG A 58 11.13 4.32 -5.50
N LYS A 59 10.19 5.18 -5.12
CA LYS A 59 10.17 5.86 -3.82
C LYS A 59 9.30 5.15 -2.77
N SER A 60 8.19 4.55 -3.19
CA SER A 60 7.23 3.92 -2.29
C SER A 60 6.39 2.90 -3.07
N PHE A 61 5.06 3.03 -3.08
CA PHE A 61 4.14 2.22 -3.85
C PHE A 61 2.88 3.00 -4.26
N ALA A 62 2.26 2.56 -5.34
CA ALA A 62 0.93 2.98 -5.77
C ALA A 62 -0.13 1.96 -5.35
N CYS A 63 -1.31 2.45 -4.97
CA CYS A 63 -2.49 1.64 -4.71
C CYS A 63 -3.34 1.55 -5.99
N CYS A 64 -3.51 0.34 -6.51
CA CYS A 64 -4.27 0.10 -7.75
C CYS A 64 -5.78 -0.09 -7.55
N ILE A 65 -6.26 -0.05 -6.30
CA ILE A 65 -7.71 -0.11 -6.07
C ILE A 65 -8.33 1.23 -6.44
N LYS A 66 -9.31 1.21 -7.34
CA LYS A 66 -10.15 2.37 -7.58
C LYS A 66 -11.12 2.45 -6.41
N LYS A 67 -11.15 3.59 -5.71
CA LYS A 67 -12.25 3.85 -4.78
C LYS A 67 -13.53 3.87 -5.63
N MET A 68 -14.43 2.93 -5.34
CA MET A 68 -15.80 2.94 -5.85
C MET A 68 -16.56 4.12 -5.27
#